data_AF-A0A067N3A5-F1
#
_entry.id   AF-A0A067N3A5-F1
#
_cell.length_a   1.000
_cell.length_b   1.000
_cell.length_c   1.000
_cell.angle_alpha   90.00
_cell.angle_beta   90.00
_cell.angle_gamma   90.00
#
_symmetry.space_group_name_H-M   'P 1'
#
loop_
_entity.id
_entity.type
_entity.pdbx_description
1 polymer ?
#
loop_
_entity_poly.entity_id
_entity_poly.type
_entity_poly.pdbx_seq_one_letter_code
_entity_poly.pdbx_strand_id
1 'polypeptide(L)'
;MLYTQSFHSNLKQLHDILSPVCADLAGSLPVNLQVLNLGAAIIIVAARTFWLQSREATPSDFQISLGQYMSLGIADKVRNEILEAFGGAGGEVYTSDEQNARLLQIVLENQMGLGA
;
A
#
# COMPACT_ATOMS: atom_id res chain seq x y z
N MET A 1 8.29 29.21 0.26
CA MET A 1 7.53 28.89 -0.97
C MET A 1 8.04 27.65 -1.73
N LEU A 2 9.16 27.03 -1.34
CA LEU A 2 9.71 25.83 -2.00
C LEU A 2 9.04 24.51 -1.59
N TYR A 3 8.49 24.42 -0.38
CA TYR A 3 7.90 23.18 0.17
C TYR A 3 6.62 22.74 -0.53
N THR A 4 5.75 23.68 -0.93
CA THR A 4 4.48 23.36 -1.59
C THR A 4 4.67 22.81 -3.01
N GLN A 5 5.71 23.27 -3.70
CA GLN A 5 6.03 22.85 -5.07
C GLN A 5 6.62 21.44 -5.12
N SER A 6 7.48 21.09 -4.15
CA SER A 6 8.02 19.73 -3.99
C SER A 6 6.94 18.73 -3.61
N PHE A 7 6.06 19.07 -2.66
CA PHE A 7 4.96 18.17 -2.26
C PHE A 7 4.00 17.88 -3.42
N HIS A 8 3.61 18.90 -4.19
CA HIS A 8 2.73 18.72 -5.36
C HIS A 8 3.38 17.86 -6.45
N SER A 9 4.69 18.04 -6.69
CA SER A 9 5.45 17.21 -7.63
C SER A 9 5.49 15.74 -7.20
N ASN A 10 5.71 15.48 -5.90
CA ASN A 10 5.77 14.12 -5.36
C ASN A 10 4.40 13.42 -5.44
N LEU A 11 3.32 14.13 -5.12
CA LEU A 11 1.96 13.60 -5.27
C LEU A 11 1.62 13.28 -6.73
N LYS A 12 2.03 14.14 -7.67
CA LYS A 12 1.82 13.88 -9.10
C LYS A 12 2.57 12.63 -9.55
N GLN A 13 3.82 12.44 -9.12
CA GLN A 13 4.58 11.24 -9.46
C GLN A 13 3.95 9.97 -8.87
N LEU A 14 3.50 10.01 -7.62
CA LEU A 14 2.82 8.88 -6.99
C LEU A 14 1.53 8.53 -7.75
N HIS A 15 0.75 9.55 -8.13
CA HIS A 15 -0.44 9.36 -8.96
C HIS A 15 -0.09 8.70 -10.31
N ASP A 16 0.92 9.22 -11.02
CA ASP A 16 1.32 8.71 -12.33
C ASP A 16 1.81 7.24 -12.25
N ILE A 17 2.41 6.83 -11.12
CA ILE A 17 2.84 5.44 -10.88
C ILE A 17 1.65 4.53 -10.52
N LEU A 18 0.72 4.99 -9.67
CA LEU A 18 -0.36 4.16 -9.13
C LEU A 18 -1.58 4.07 -10.06
N SER A 19 -1.85 5.12 -10.83
CA SER A 19 -3.04 5.21 -11.70
C SER A 19 -3.21 3.99 -12.61
N PRO A 20 -2.15 3.47 -13.28
CA PRO A 20 -2.28 2.30 -14.15
C PRO A 20 -2.67 1.00 -13.43
N VAL A 21 -2.32 0.87 -12.15
CA VAL A 21 -2.51 -0.37 -11.36
C VAL A 21 -3.62 -0.24 -10.31
N CYS A 22 -4.27 0.92 -10.23
CA CYS A 22 -5.23 1.22 -9.17
C CYS A 22 -6.43 0.25 -9.20
N ALA A 23 -6.94 -0.07 -10.39
CA ALA A 23 -8.02 -1.03 -10.55
C ALA A 23 -7.61 -2.44 -10.09
N ASP A 24 -6.40 -2.88 -10.45
CA ASP A 24 -5.87 -4.19 -10.05
C ASP A 24 -5.62 -4.27 -8.54
N LEU A 25 -5.08 -3.18 -7.96
CA LEU A 25 -4.89 -3.06 -6.52
C LEU A 25 -6.21 -3.10 -5.76
N ALA A 26 -7.26 -2.46 -6.28
CA ALA A 26 -8.60 -2.46 -5.67
C ALA A 26 -9.28 -3.83 -5.76
N GLY A 27 -9.15 -4.52 -6.91
CA GLY A 27 -9.81 -5.79 -7.15
C GLY A 27 -11.33 -5.69 -6.95
N SER A 28 -11.90 -6.65 -6.21
CA SER A 28 -13.33 -6.71 -5.89
C SER A 28 -13.68 -6.11 -4.52
N LEU A 29 -12.79 -5.34 -3.90
CA LEU A 29 -13.04 -4.78 -2.57
C LEU A 29 -14.18 -3.74 -2.60
N PRO A 30 -15.04 -3.71 -1.57
CA PRO A 30 -15.93 -2.58 -1.30
C PRO A 30 -15.17 -1.24 -1.24
N VAL A 31 -15.80 -0.15 -1.67
CA VAL A 31 -15.16 1.19 -1.80
C VAL A 31 -14.47 1.64 -0.51
N ASN A 32 -15.08 1.41 0.66
CA ASN A 32 -14.49 1.75 1.95
C ASN A 32 -13.19 0.97 2.24
N LEU A 33 -13.06 -0.26 1.74
CA LEU A 33 -11.87 -1.08 1.88
C LEU A 33 -10.82 -0.80 0.81
N GLN A 34 -11.20 -0.27 -0.35
CA GLN A 34 -10.25 0.09 -1.41
C GLN A 34 -9.24 1.14 -0.93
N VAL A 35 -9.68 2.14 -0.19
CA VAL A 35 -8.80 3.18 0.36
C VAL A 35 -7.84 2.61 1.39
N LEU A 36 -8.35 1.75 2.29
CA LEU A 36 -7.54 1.08 3.31
C LEU A 36 -6.47 0.18 2.67
N ASN A 37 -6.88 -0.59 1.66
CA ASN A 37 -5.99 -1.47 0.90
C ASN A 37 -4.96 -0.70 0.07
N LEU A 38 -5.34 0.40 -0.58
CA LEU A 38 -4.41 1.26 -1.29
C LEU A 38 -3.35 1.84 -0.33
N GLY A 39 -3.76 2.31 0.85
CA GLY A 39 -2.85 2.78 1.89
C GLY A 39 -1.88 1.70 2.35
N ALA A 40 -2.37 0.49 2.65
CA ALA A 40 -1.54 -0.64 3.04
C ALA A 40 -0.53 -1.00 1.94
N ALA A 41 -0.96 -1.09 0.69
CA ALA A 41 -0.10 -1.39 -0.45
C ALA A 41 1.02 -0.35 -0.61
N ILE A 42 0.70 0.94 -0.51
CA ILE A 42 1.71 2.02 -0.59
C ILE A 42 2.72 1.89 0.55
N ILE A 43 2.29 1.62 1.78
CA ILE A 43 3.19 1.48 2.94
C ILE A 43 4.11 0.26 2.76
N ILE A 44 3.57 -0.89 2.35
CA ILE A 44 4.35 -2.12 2.12
C ILE A 44 5.40 -1.90 1.02
N VAL A 45 4.98 -1.30 -0.10
CA VAL A 45 5.88 -1.00 -1.23
C VAL A 45 6.95 0.00 -0.82
N ALA A 46 6.58 1.10 -0.17
CA ALA A 46 7.53 2.11 0.30
C ALA A 46 8.52 1.52 1.31
N ALA A 47 8.05 0.76 2.29
CA ALA A 47 8.90 0.10 3.28
C ALA A 47 9.91 -0.82 2.60
N ARG A 48 9.50 -1.57 1.57
CA ARG A 48 10.41 -2.39 0.76
C ARG A 48 11.44 -1.54 0.02
N THR A 49 11.01 -0.48 -0.63
CA THR A 49 11.90 0.43 -1.36
C THR A 49 12.97 1.02 -0.44
N PHE A 50 12.57 1.52 0.73
CA PHE A 50 13.52 2.07 1.71
C PHE A 50 14.41 1.01 2.36
N TRP A 51 13.89 -0.18 2.64
CA TRP A 51 14.65 -1.22 3.33
C TRP A 51 15.70 -1.89 2.44
N LEU A 52 15.41 -2.05 1.15
CA LEU A 52 16.35 -2.67 0.19
C LEU A 52 17.45 -1.71 -0.26
N GLN A 53 17.36 -0.42 0.05
CA GLN A 53 18.27 0.60 -0.48
C GLN A 53 19.06 1.29 0.62
N SER A 54 20.38 1.21 0.52
CA SER A 54 21.31 1.95 1.39
C SER A 54 21.44 3.43 1.02
N ARG A 55 20.68 3.90 0.04
CA ARG A 55 20.69 5.26 -0.51
C ARG A 55 19.25 5.81 -0.60
N GLU A 56 19.13 7.08 -0.97
CA GLU A 56 17.85 7.74 -1.19
C GLU A 56 16.98 6.96 -2.20
N ALA A 57 15.79 6.55 -1.76
CA ALA A 57 14.82 5.83 -2.59
C ALA A 57 14.28 6.74 -3.69
N THR A 58 14.30 6.27 -4.94
CA THR A 58 13.80 7.03 -6.09
C THR A 58 12.40 6.55 -6.52
N PRO A 59 11.66 7.35 -7.32
CA PRO A 59 10.39 6.91 -7.89
C PRO A 59 10.49 5.62 -8.74
N SER A 60 11.64 5.41 -9.39
CA SER A 60 11.87 4.18 -10.17
C SER A 60 11.96 2.95 -9.27
N ASP A 61 12.56 3.10 -8.10
CA ASP A 61 12.70 2.02 -7.12
C ASP A 61 11.36 1.63 -6.51
N PHE A 62 10.50 2.63 -6.27
CA PHE A 62 9.11 2.41 -5.86
C PHE A 62 8.35 1.65 -6.95
N GLN A 63 8.50 2.03 -8.21
CA GLN A 63 7.84 1.36 -9.33
C GLN A 63 8.29 -0.10 -9.48
N ILE A 64 9.59 -0.39 -9.30
CA ILE A 64 10.12 -1.77 -9.30
C ILE A 64 9.52 -2.57 -8.13
N SER A 65 9.51 -1.98 -6.93
CA SER A 65 8.96 -2.60 -5.72
C SER A 65 7.47 -2.90 -5.86
N LEU A 66 6.72 -1.98 -6.51
CA LEU A 66 5.31 -2.14 -6.83
C LEU A 66 5.08 -3.27 -7.84
N GLY A 67 5.89 -3.35 -8.89
CA GLY A 67 5.83 -4.46 -9.85
C GLY A 67 6.09 -5.82 -9.19
N GLN A 68 7.03 -5.88 -8.24
CA GLN A 68 7.28 -7.10 -7.46
C GLN A 68 6.14 -7.41 -6.50
N TYR A 69 5.55 -6.41 -5.84
CA TYR A 69 4.38 -6.58 -4.98
C TYR A 69 3.19 -7.21 -5.72
N MET A 70 2.96 -6.77 -6.97
CA MET A 70 1.90 -7.31 -7.82
C MET A 70 2.24 -8.72 -8.34
N SER A 71 3.43 -8.91 -8.90
CA SER A 71 3.82 -10.18 -9.54
C SER A 71 4.00 -11.35 -8.57
N LEU A 72 4.32 -11.09 -7.30
CA LEU A 72 4.50 -12.12 -6.28
C LEU A 72 3.18 -12.48 -5.55
N GLY A 73 2.04 -11.97 -6.02
CA GLY A 73 0.71 -12.28 -5.47
C GLY A 73 0.42 -11.65 -4.09
N ILE A 74 1.26 -10.72 -3.65
CA ILE A 74 1.11 -10.08 -2.32
C ILE A 74 -0.08 -9.14 -2.32
N ALA A 75 -0.33 -8.46 -3.45
CA ALA A 75 -1.52 -7.64 -3.63
C ALA A 75 -2.80 -8.43 -3.34
N ASP A 76 -2.89 -9.65 -3.85
CA ASP A 76 -4.03 -10.55 -3.66
C ASP A 76 -4.14 -10.99 -2.19
N LYS A 77 -3.00 -11.35 -1.59
CA LYS A 77 -2.94 -11.74 -0.17
C LYS A 77 -3.40 -10.61 0.76
N VAL A 78 -2.86 -9.40 0.59
CA VAL A 78 -3.21 -8.22 1.40
C VAL A 78 -4.68 -7.84 1.21
N ARG A 79 -5.20 -7.90 -0.02
CA ARG A 79 -6.64 -7.67 -0.25
C ARG A 79 -7.51 -8.64 0.55
N ASN A 80 -7.17 -9.93 0.54
CA ASN A 80 -7.92 -10.94 1.27
C ASN A 80 -7.84 -10.71 2.79
N GLU A 81 -6.65 -10.43 3.32
CA GLU A 81 -6.47 -10.15 4.75
C GLU A 81 -7.24 -8.90 5.20
N ILE A 82 -7.29 -7.86 4.36
CA ILE A 82 -8.11 -6.67 4.63
C ILE A 82 -9.60 -7.01 4.59
N LEU A 83 -10.04 -7.79 3.61
CA LEU A 83 -11.45 -8.21 3.53
C LEU A 83 -11.86 -9.03 4.75
N GLU A 84 -11.01 -9.96 5.19
CA GLU A 84 -11.26 -10.78 6.39
C GLU A 84 -11.27 -9.95 7.67
N ALA A 85 -10.32 -9.03 7.82
CA ALA A 85 -10.21 -8.21 9.02
C ALA A 85 -11.27 -7.11 9.13
N PHE A 86 -11.73 -6.56 8.00
CA PHE A 86 -12.53 -5.33 7.98
C PHE A 86 -13.85 -5.44 7.20
N GLY A 87 -14.10 -6.53 6.47
CA GLY A 87 -15.27 -6.71 5.61
C GLY A 87 -16.60 -6.92 6.35
N GLY A 88 -16.55 -7.40 7.59
CA GLY A 88 -17.74 -7.59 8.42
C GLY A 88 -18.34 -6.30 9.01
N ALA A 89 -17.60 -5.18 8.95
CA ALA A 89 -17.92 -3.97 9.69
C ALA A 89 -19.00 -3.08 9.04
N GLY A 90 -19.70 -3.53 7.98
CA GLY A 90 -20.92 -2.87 7.50
C GLY A 90 -20.79 -1.38 7.11
N GLY A 91 -19.60 -0.89 6.76
CA GLY A 91 -19.37 0.53 6.43
C GLY A 91 -19.05 1.43 7.63
N GLU A 92 -18.73 0.85 8.80
CA GLU A 92 -18.23 1.59 9.95
C GLU A 92 -16.88 2.26 9.68
N VAL A 93 -16.63 3.36 10.37
CA VAL A 93 -15.36 4.08 10.31
C VAL A 93 -14.31 3.30 11.10
N TYR A 94 -13.20 2.94 10.45
CA TYR A 94 -12.11 2.20 11.06
C TYR A 94 -11.21 3.12 11.90
N THR A 95 -11.53 3.33 13.18
CA THR A 95 -10.78 4.23 14.07
C THR A 95 -10.35 3.62 15.40
N SER A 96 -10.72 2.38 15.70
CA SER A 96 -10.34 1.75 16.97
C SER A 96 -8.86 1.37 16.99
N ASP A 97 -8.27 1.33 18.19
CA ASP A 97 -6.89 0.89 18.38
C ASP A 97 -6.66 -0.55 17.92
N GLU A 98 -7.67 -1.42 18.09
CA GLU A 98 -7.64 -2.80 17.62
C GLU A 98 -7.57 -2.89 16.09
N GLN A 99 -8.38 -2.07 15.39
CA GLN A 99 -8.35 -1.97 13.94
C GLN A 99 -6.99 -1.45 13.43
N ASN A 100 -6.42 -0.45 14.10
CA ASN A 100 -5.09 0.07 13.77
C ASN A 100 -4.00 -0.99 13.99
N ALA A 101 -4.04 -1.72 15.10
CA ALA A 101 -3.10 -2.81 15.37
C ALA A 101 -3.22 -3.93 14.34
N ARG A 102 -4.45 -4.27 13.91
CA ARG A 102 -4.68 -5.28 12.89
C ARG A 102 -4.14 -4.86 11.52
N LEU A 103 -4.34 -3.60 11.12
CA LEU A 103 -3.77 -3.04 9.89
C LEU A 103 -2.24 -3.05 9.93
N LEU A 104 -1.65 -2.65 11.06
CA LEU A 104 -0.21 -2.68 11.26
C LEU A 104 0.35 -4.11 11.13
N GLN A 105 -0.33 -5.10 11.69
CA GLN A 105 0.05 -6.50 11.57
C GLN A 105 0.07 -6.95 10.10
N ILE A 106 -1.00 -6.66 9.34
CA ILE A 106 -1.08 -6.96 7.90
C ILE A 106 0.11 -6.35 7.15
N VAL A 107 0.46 -5.09 7.43
CA VAL A 107 1.59 -4.42 6.80
C VAL A 107 2.91 -5.12 7.12
N LEU A 108 3.18 -5.42 8.40
CA LEU A 108 4.44 -6.03 8.83
C LEU A 108 4.63 -7.45 8.27
N GLU A 109 3.57 -8.26 8.28
CA GLU A 109 3.61 -9.64 7.77
C GLU A 109 3.86 -9.70 6.26
N ASN A 110 3.36 -8.72 5.51
CA ASN A 110 3.50 -8.67 4.05
C ASN A 110 4.70 -7.84 3.57
N GLN A 111 5.32 -7.05 4.45
CA GLN A 111 6.63 -6.45 4.20
C GLN A 111 7.75 -7.50 4.28
N MET A 112 7.69 -8.41 5.26
CA MET A 112 8.79 -9.35 5.56
C MET A 112 8.79 -10.64 4.74
N GLY A 113 7.66 -11.03 4.15
CA GLY A 113 7.51 -12.28 3.38
C GLY A 113 8.23 -12.34 2.03
N LEU A 114 9.10 -11.38 1.73
CA LEU A 114 9.74 -11.18 0.42
C LEU A 114 11.27 -11.27 0.44
N GLY A 115 11.86 -11.64 1.58
CA GLY A 115 13.30 -11.78 1.77
C GLY A 115 13.83 -13.21 1.76
N ALA A 116 13.05 -14.20 1.28
CA ALA A 116 13.45 -15.61 1.20
C ALA A 116 13.60 -16.07 -0.25
#